data_AF-A0A1V6FXJ4-F1
#
_entry.id   AF-A0A1V6FXJ4-F1
#
_cell.length_a   1.000
_cell.length_b   1.000
_cell.length_c   1.000
_cell.angle_alpha   90.00
_cell.angle_beta   90.00
_cell.angle_gamma   90.00
#
_symmetry.space_group_name_H-M   'P 1'
#
loop_
_entity.id
_entity.type
_entity.pdbx_description
1 polymer ?
#
loop_
_entity_poly.entity_id
_entity_poly.type
_entity_poly.pdbx_seq_one_letter_code
_entity_poly.pdbx_strand_id
1 'polypeptide(L)'
;MDGAADLDGDARASAGVVDIGADQFSGSTLDGPLTVTLVSDTNVCAVAWPHLFRAEAEGKVSGIYWDFGDGFTAQGLNPATHAFAMPGVYAVTVTVSTKPTPHSPAMS
;
A
#
# COMPACT_ATOMS: atom_id res chain seq x y z
N MET A 1 43.70 21.14 16.23
CA MET A 1 42.51 21.51 17.03
C MET A 1 41.76 22.53 16.18
N ASP A 2 40.44 22.40 16.09
CA ASP A 2 39.49 23.16 15.23
C ASP A 2 39.14 22.34 13.98
N GLY A 3 38.13 21.46 13.96
CA GLY A 3 36.93 21.43 14.80
C GLY A 3 35.75 22.13 14.11
N ALA A 4 35.37 21.62 12.93
CA ALA A 4 34.00 21.68 12.45
C ALA A 4 33.69 20.32 11.80
N ALA A 5 33.49 19.34 12.67
CA ALA A 5 32.85 18.07 12.34
C ALA A 5 31.39 18.31 11.92
N ASP A 6 30.86 17.48 11.03
CA ASP A 6 29.42 17.32 10.91
C ASP A 6 28.89 16.38 12.02
N LEU A 7 27.60 16.09 12.03
CA LEU A 7 26.91 15.51 13.20
C LEU A 7 27.24 14.03 13.49
N ASP A 8 28.04 13.34 12.68
CA ASP A 8 28.61 12.02 13.01
C ASP A 8 30.15 11.95 12.98
N GLY A 9 30.84 13.02 12.55
CA GLY A 9 32.25 13.24 12.88
C GLY A 9 33.26 13.12 11.73
N ASP A 10 32.80 13.06 10.48
CA ASP A 10 33.70 12.86 9.33
C ASP A 10 34.14 14.18 8.67
N ALA A 11 35.34 14.13 8.04
CA ALA A 11 35.97 15.29 7.42
C ALA A 11 35.57 15.43 5.94
N ARG A 12 35.17 16.64 5.54
CA ARG A 12 34.77 16.96 4.15
C ARG A 12 35.94 16.84 3.17
N ALA A 13 35.90 15.87 2.26
CA ALA A 13 36.89 15.76 1.19
C ALA A 13 36.60 16.72 0.03
N SER A 14 37.60 17.53 -0.31
CA SER A 14 37.66 18.43 -1.47
C SER A 14 37.94 17.63 -2.76
N ALA A 15 36.89 17.23 -3.50
CA ALA A 15 36.94 16.95 -4.94
C ALA A 15 35.52 16.71 -5.49
N GLY A 16 34.89 17.75 -6.07
CA GLY A 16 33.84 17.60 -7.09
C GLY A 16 32.65 16.70 -6.75
N VAL A 17 31.81 17.15 -5.81
CA VAL A 17 30.38 16.80 -5.63
C VAL A 17 30.01 15.34 -5.91
N VAL A 18 30.44 14.46 -5.02
CA VAL A 18 29.54 13.48 -4.44
C VAL A 18 29.28 13.95 -3.03
N ASP A 19 28.17 14.67 -2.82
CA ASP A 19 27.69 14.97 -1.48
C ASP A 19 26.69 13.89 -1.10
N ILE A 20 27.13 13.00 -0.19
CA ILE A 20 26.41 11.89 0.44
C ILE A 20 25.51 12.47 1.57
N GLY A 21 24.81 13.56 1.28
CA GLY A 21 23.95 14.27 2.22
C GLY A 21 22.55 13.71 2.29
N ALA A 22 22.36 12.59 2.99
CA ALA A 22 21.13 12.18 3.69
C ALA A 22 19.76 12.33 2.96
N ASP A 23 19.74 12.17 1.64
CA ASP A 23 18.57 11.70 0.90
C ASP A 23 18.96 10.52 0.02
N GLN A 24 19.67 9.54 0.59
CA GLN A 24 19.29 8.17 0.25
C GLN A 24 17.86 8.00 0.74
N PHE A 25 16.91 8.52 -0.03
CA PHE A 25 15.58 7.99 -0.12
C PHE A 25 15.85 6.51 -0.34
N SER A 26 15.79 5.74 0.75
CA SER A 26 15.40 4.35 0.62
C SER A 26 14.00 4.49 0.06
N GLY A 27 13.95 4.59 -1.28
CA GLY A 27 12.80 4.28 -2.09
C GLY A 27 12.53 2.84 -1.76
N SER A 28 11.92 2.65 -0.59
CA SER A 28 11.09 1.52 -0.28
C SER A 28 10.21 1.49 -1.50
N THR A 29 10.39 0.47 -2.33
CA THR A 29 9.85 0.26 -3.68
C THR A 29 8.31 0.32 -3.74
N LEU A 30 7.72 1.38 -3.19
CA LEU A 30 6.32 1.59 -2.86
C LEU A 30 5.76 2.82 -3.60
N ASP A 31 6.61 3.63 -4.24
CA ASP A 31 6.25 4.63 -5.25
C ASP A 31 6.15 4.00 -6.67
N GLY A 32 6.10 2.68 -6.77
CA GLY A 32 5.72 1.96 -7.98
C GLY A 32 4.21 2.06 -8.25
N PRO A 33 3.73 1.65 -9.43
CA PRO A 33 2.29 1.57 -9.70
C PRO A 33 1.60 0.69 -8.66
N LEU A 34 0.43 1.12 -8.17
CA LEU A 34 -0.40 0.28 -7.33
C LEU A 34 -0.98 -0.84 -8.21
N THR A 35 -0.55 -2.07 -7.99
CA THR A 35 -1.19 -3.26 -8.56
C THR A 35 -2.14 -3.84 -7.53
N VAL A 36 -3.29 -4.36 -7.97
CA VAL A 36 -4.31 -4.94 -7.09
C VAL A 36 -4.88 -6.18 -7.76
N THR A 37 -4.86 -7.29 -7.04
CA THR A 37 -5.48 -8.55 -7.42
C THR A 37 -6.44 -8.98 -6.33
N LEU A 38 -7.67 -9.33 -6.73
CA LEU A 38 -8.64 -9.96 -5.85
C LEU A 38 -8.42 -11.47 -5.88
N VAL A 39 -8.27 -12.06 -4.70
CA VAL A 39 -8.14 -13.51 -4.52
C VAL A 39 -9.28 -13.99 -3.63
N SER A 40 -9.96 -15.05 -4.03
CA SER A 40 -10.93 -15.78 -3.19
C SER A 40 -10.53 -17.25 -3.06
N ASP A 41 -10.95 -17.87 -1.97
CA ASP A 41 -10.80 -19.32 -1.75
C ASP A 41 -11.64 -20.17 -2.71
N THR A 42 -12.79 -19.65 -3.14
CA THR A 42 -13.68 -20.27 -4.12
C THR A 42 -14.39 -19.22 -4.97
N ASN A 43 -14.88 -19.62 -6.14
CA ASN A 43 -15.84 -18.86 -6.94
C ASN A 43 -17.25 -19.47 -6.87
N VAL A 44 -17.43 -20.56 -6.12
CA VAL A 44 -18.72 -21.20 -5.83
C VAL A 44 -18.93 -21.18 -4.32
N CYS A 45 -19.86 -20.34 -3.89
CA CYS A 45 -20.15 -20.12 -2.47
C CYS A 45 -21.37 -20.95 -2.04
N ALA A 46 -21.23 -21.73 -0.97
CA ALA A 46 -22.39 -22.30 -0.29
C ALA A 46 -23.18 -21.20 0.43
N VAL A 47 -24.52 -21.26 0.34
CA VAL A 47 -25.41 -20.27 0.95
C VAL A 47 -25.18 -20.20 2.46
N ALA A 48 -25.08 -18.97 2.98
CA ALA A 48 -24.86 -18.66 4.39
C ALA A 48 -23.57 -19.23 5.02
N TRP A 49 -22.63 -19.71 4.19
CA TRP A 49 -21.30 -20.10 4.65
C TRP A 49 -20.28 -19.00 4.41
N PRO A 50 -19.40 -18.71 5.39
CA PRO A 50 -18.36 -17.71 5.26
C PRO A 50 -17.27 -18.17 4.29
N HIS A 51 -16.91 -17.29 3.35
CA HIS A 51 -15.79 -17.44 2.41
C HIS A 51 -14.77 -16.33 2.63
N LEU A 52 -13.53 -16.60 2.28
CA LEU A 52 -12.42 -15.68 2.49
C LEU A 52 -12.03 -14.96 1.19
N PHE A 53 -11.95 -13.63 1.29
CA PHE A 53 -11.51 -12.73 0.23
C PHE A 53 -10.26 -12.00 0.66
N ARG A 54 -9.29 -11.87 -0.25
CA ARG A 54 -8.02 -11.19 -0.01
C ARG A 54 -7.70 -10.24 -1.15
N ALA A 55 -7.20 -9.07 -0.79
CA ALA A 55 -6.58 -8.14 -1.71
C ALA A 55 -5.07 -8.39 -1.67
N GLU A 56 -4.50 -8.80 -2.79
CA GLU A 56 -3.05 -8.79 -2.99
C GLU A 56 -2.71 -7.51 -3.71
N ALA A 57 -1.95 -6.63 -3.05
CA ALA A 57 -1.59 -5.35 -3.61
C ALA A 57 -0.10 -5.08 -3.44
N GLU A 58 0.53 -4.57 -4.50
CA GLU A 58 1.91 -4.13 -4.48
C GLU A 58 1.94 -2.60 -4.63
N GLY A 59 2.83 -1.94 -3.89
CA GLY A 59 2.86 -0.47 -3.78
C GLY A 59 2.33 0.03 -2.43
N LYS A 60 2.26 1.36 -2.28
CA LYS A 60 1.90 2.00 -1.00
C LYS A 60 0.41 1.90 -0.67
N VAL A 61 -0.01 0.83 -0.01
CA VAL A 61 -1.40 0.68 0.47
C VAL A 61 -1.66 1.54 1.71
N SER A 62 -2.75 2.29 1.68
CA SER A 62 -3.21 3.14 2.80
C SER A 62 -4.66 2.89 3.21
N GLY A 63 -5.41 2.12 2.41
CA GLY A 63 -6.79 1.75 2.69
C GLY A 63 -7.26 0.63 1.78
N ILE A 64 -8.20 -0.18 2.28
CA ILE A 64 -8.85 -1.27 1.56
C ILE A 64 -10.35 -1.18 1.85
N TYR A 65 -11.16 -1.35 0.82
CA TYR A 65 -12.61 -1.38 0.90
C TYR A 65 -13.17 -2.49 0.01
N TRP A 66 -14.11 -3.24 0.54
CA TRP A 66 -14.80 -4.36 -0.11
C TRP A 66 -16.26 -4.02 -0.34
N ASP A 67 -16.73 -4.34 -1.53
CA ASP A 67 -18.15 -4.44 -1.89
C ASP A 67 -18.41 -5.87 -2.36
N PHE A 68 -19.29 -6.60 -1.67
CA PHE A 68 -19.59 -7.99 -2.01
C PHE A 68 -20.67 -8.12 -3.09
N GLY A 69 -21.32 -7.03 -3.51
CA GLY A 69 -22.33 -7.01 -4.55
C GLY A 69 -23.73 -7.47 -4.11
N ASP A 70 -23.91 -7.81 -2.84
CA ASP A 70 -25.20 -8.17 -2.23
C ASP A 70 -25.75 -7.08 -1.28
N GLY A 71 -25.11 -5.90 -1.28
CA GLY A 71 -25.41 -4.77 -0.41
C GLY A 71 -24.57 -4.73 0.87
N PHE A 72 -23.75 -5.75 1.15
CA PHE A 72 -22.79 -5.73 2.25
C PHE A 72 -21.41 -5.24 1.80
N THR A 73 -20.75 -4.52 2.71
CA THR A 73 -19.45 -3.90 2.46
C THR A 73 -18.56 -4.05 3.70
N ALA A 74 -17.24 -3.99 3.51
CA ALA A 74 -16.27 -4.04 4.60
C ALA A 74 -15.12 -3.05 4.38
N GLN A 75 -14.66 -2.39 5.44
CA GLN A 75 -13.60 -1.39 5.37
C GLN A 75 -12.42 -1.76 6.27
N GLY A 76 -11.21 -1.64 5.74
CA GLY A 76 -9.96 -1.86 6.49
C GLY A 76 -9.63 -3.33 6.79
N LEU A 77 -10.39 -4.28 6.24
CA LEU A 77 -10.16 -5.72 6.44
C LEU A 77 -9.40 -6.32 5.26
N ASN A 78 -8.33 -7.07 5.55
CA ASN A 78 -7.64 -7.93 4.60
C ASN A 78 -6.88 -9.04 5.35
N PRO A 79 -7.29 -10.32 5.25
CA PRO A 79 -8.43 -10.80 4.48
C PRO A 79 -9.79 -10.37 5.07
N ALA A 80 -10.81 -10.36 4.23
CA ALA A 80 -12.22 -10.15 4.61
C ALA A 80 -13.00 -11.46 4.51
N THR A 81 -13.99 -11.64 5.39
CA THR A 81 -14.89 -12.81 5.38
C THR A 81 -16.30 -12.37 5.07
N HIS A 82 -16.98 -13.08 4.15
CA HIS A 82 -18.38 -12.79 3.80
C HIS A 82 -19.17 -14.06 3.52
N ALA A 83 -20.48 -14.01 3.79
CA ALA A 83 -21.41 -15.10 3.54
C ALA A 83 -22.65 -14.60 2.78
N PHE A 84 -22.88 -15.15 1.59
CA PHE A 84 -24.04 -14.78 0.77
C PHE A 84 -25.31 -15.48 1.27
N ALA A 85 -26.31 -14.69 1.66
CA ALA A 85 -27.55 -15.21 2.26
C ALA A 85 -28.49 -15.89 1.25
N MET A 86 -28.40 -15.53 -0.02
CA MET A 86 -29.25 -16.05 -1.09
C MET A 86 -28.39 -16.59 -2.24
N PRO A 87 -28.87 -17.60 -2.99
CA PRO A 87 -28.18 -18.04 -4.19
C PRO A 87 -28.24 -16.95 -5.26
N GLY A 88 -27.12 -16.72 -5.94
CA GLY A 88 -27.01 -15.68 -6.98
C GLY A 88 -25.59 -15.56 -7.52
N VAL A 89 -25.43 -14.72 -8.53
CA VAL A 89 -24.12 -14.29 -9.03
C VAL A 89 -23.86 -12.89 -8.50
N TYR A 90 -22.79 -12.73 -7.74
CA TYR A 90 -22.43 -11.47 -7.11
C TYR A 90 -21.09 -10.98 -7.65
N ALA A 91 -21.03 -9.70 -8.02
CA ALA A 91 -19.80 -9.06 -8.48
C ALA A 91 -19.05 -8.49 -7.27
N VAL A 92 -18.07 -9.24 -6.75
CA VAL A 92 -17.23 -8.78 -5.64
C VAL A 92 -16.17 -7.82 -6.17
N THR A 93 -16.09 -6.64 -5.56
CA THR A 93 -15.15 -5.59 -5.92
C THR A 93 -14.28 -5.22 -4.72
N VAL A 94 -12.99 -5.01 -4.95
CA VAL A 94 -12.07 -4.43 -3.96
C VAL A 94 -11.49 -3.14 -4.47
N THR A 95 -11.49 -2.11 -3.61
CA THR A 95 -10.84 -0.83 -3.85
C THR A 95 -9.68 -0.69 -2.88
N VAL A 96 -8.48 -0.48 -3.41
CA VAL A 96 -7.27 -0.23 -2.62
C VAL A 96 -6.80 1.19 -2.90
N SER A 97 -6.55 1.96 -1.84
CA SER A 97 -6.18 3.37 -1.94
C SER A 97 -4.76 3.58 -1.46
N THR A 98 -4.02 4.46 -2.12
CA THR A 98 -2.71 4.95 -1.67
C THR A 98 -2.83 6.37 -1.13
N LYS A 99 -1.99 6.72 -0.16
CA LYS A 99 -1.81 8.12 0.24
C LYS A 99 -0.63 8.65 -0.57
N PRO A 100 -0.82 9.67 -1.43
CA PRO A 100 0.31 10.32 -2.05
C PRO A 100 1.26 10.75 -0.94
N THR A 101 2.54 10.37 -1.06
CA THR A 101 3.60 11.04 -0.31
C THR A 101 3.48 12.52 -0.64
N PRO A 102 3.33 13.42 0.34
CA PRO A 102 3.45 14.85 0.05
C PRO A 102 4.87 15.06 -0.45
N HIS A 103 5.02 15.17 -1.76
CA HIS A 103 6.23 15.70 -2.36
C HIS A 103 6.13 17.20 -2.10
N SER A 104 6.96 17.73 -1.21
CA SER A 104 7.10 19.19 -1.10
C SER A 104 7.37 19.73 -2.50
N PRO A 105 6.52 20.59 -3.09
CA PRO A 105 6.95 21.35 -4.23
C PRO A 105 8.04 22.28 -3.70
N ALA A 106 9.26 22.15 -4.20
CA ALA A 106 10.27 23.18 -4.00
C ALA A 106 9.63 24.50 -4.42
N MET A 107 9.43 25.41 -3.46
CA MET A 107 8.96 26.76 -3.76
C MET A 107 9.96 27.40 -4.72
N SER A 108 9.44 27.88 -5.85
CA SER A 108 10.17 28.74 -6.78
C SER A 108 10.25 30.16 -6.26
#